data_AF-A0A954MV92-F1
#
_entry.id   AF-A0A954MV92-F1
#
_cell.length_a   1.000
_cell.length_b   1.000
_cell.length_c   1.000
_cell.angle_alpha   90.00
_cell.angle_beta   90.00
_cell.angle_gamma   90.00
#
_symmetry.space_group_name_H-M   'P 1'
#
loop_
_entity.id
_entity.type
_entity.pdbx_description
1 polymer ?
#
loop_
_entity_poly.entity_id
_entity_poly.type
_entity_poly.pdbx_seq_one_letter_code
_entity_poly.pdbx_strand_id
1 'polypeptide(L)'
;MNPAIFRCSEEEISLSLESIMLHGAGRKNHRIWWAVAALTVIVHLGEMSAAAEPFDLEKYLDTGKIAEGIVAADEVLKRTPDDETVRFGKGILQFLQSVEKLSQGLYRYGPSQQARQLPFLRLPVESNTEPEVVTYDDLRKMFEQLQEDLEATEKTLSLVKGEVKVPVRIGTVLLDLNGDGKADDDERFWKIYARMNLQAE
;
A
#
# COMPACT_ATOMS: atom_id res chain seq x y z
N MET A 1 -39.25 -19.15 -6.63
CA MET A 1 -39.16 -17.75 -6.14
C MET A 1 -38.24 -16.99 -7.08
N ASN A 2 -38.75 -15.90 -7.66
CA ASN A 2 -38.06 -14.99 -8.58
C ASN A 2 -38.27 -13.58 -8.02
N PRO A 3 -37.27 -12.70 -8.06
CA PRO A 3 -37.59 -11.31 -8.39
C PRO A 3 -36.68 -10.81 -9.52
N ALA A 4 -37.35 -10.36 -10.58
CA ALA A 4 -36.77 -9.68 -11.71
C ALA A 4 -37.22 -8.21 -11.72
N ILE A 5 -36.34 -7.36 -12.25
CA ILE A 5 -36.60 -6.05 -12.88
C ILE A 5 -36.86 -4.87 -11.92
N PHE A 6 -35.94 -3.89 -11.92
CA PHE A 6 -36.27 -2.52 -12.34
C PHE A 6 -34.99 -1.79 -12.81
N ARG A 7 -34.93 -1.62 -14.14
CA ARG A 7 -34.01 -0.80 -14.92
C ARG A 7 -34.73 0.54 -15.08
N CYS A 8 -34.37 1.57 -14.32
CA CYS A 8 -34.97 2.90 -14.48
C CYS A 8 -34.28 3.63 -15.63
N SER A 9 -35.07 3.95 -16.65
CA SER A 9 -34.69 4.58 -17.92
C SER A 9 -34.39 6.07 -17.72
N GLU A 10 -33.35 6.57 -18.40
CA GLU A 10 -32.98 8.00 -18.54
C GLU A 10 -34.07 8.86 -19.22
N GLU A 11 -35.17 8.25 -19.71
CA GLU A 11 -36.25 8.95 -20.42
C GLU A 11 -37.26 9.67 -19.53
N GLU A 12 -37.33 9.43 -18.22
CA GLU A 12 -38.29 10.15 -17.36
C GLU A 12 -37.83 11.58 -16.98
N ILE A 13 -36.53 11.88 -17.11
CA ILE A 13 -35.99 13.21 -16.80
C ILE A 13 -36.27 14.21 -17.95
N SER A 14 -36.39 13.73 -19.20
CA SER A 14 -36.68 14.60 -20.35
C SER A 14 -38.12 15.11 -20.34
N LEU A 15 -39.08 14.27 -19.93
CA LEU A 15 -40.52 14.58 -19.98
C LEU A 15 -40.99 15.56 -18.89
N SER A 16 -40.26 15.67 -17.77
CA SER A 16 -40.56 16.68 -16.74
C SER A 16 -40.10 18.09 -17.14
N LEU A 17 -39.15 18.21 -18.07
CA LEU A 17 -38.57 19.48 -18.48
C LEU A 17 -39.36 20.18 -19.61
N GLU A 18 -40.01 19.42 -20.50
CA GLU A 18 -40.90 20.00 -21.52
C GLU A 18 -42.19 20.56 -20.93
N SER A 19 -42.68 20.00 -19.81
CA SER A 19 -43.90 20.47 -19.15
C SER A 19 -43.72 21.84 -18.47
N ILE A 20 -42.50 22.15 -18.00
CA ILE A 20 -42.17 23.44 -17.37
C ILE A 20 -41.93 24.55 -18.42
N MET A 21 -41.66 24.19 -19.68
CA MET A 21 -41.36 25.13 -20.76
C MET A 21 -42.59 25.71 -21.48
N LEU A 22 -43.81 25.19 -21.25
CA LEU A 22 -45.00 25.59 -22.02
C LEU A 22 -46.14 26.23 -21.22
N HIS A 23 -45.93 26.60 -19.96
CA HIS A 23 -46.92 27.32 -19.15
C HIS A 23 -46.32 28.60 -18.52
N GLY A 24 -46.04 29.59 -19.36
CA GLY A 24 -45.54 30.89 -18.88
C GLY A 24 -45.49 31.92 -19.99
N ALA A 25 -46.56 32.72 -20.08
CA ALA A 25 -46.73 33.82 -21.01
C ALA A 25 -45.57 34.82 -21.03
N GLY A 26 -45.44 35.55 -22.14
CA GLY A 26 -45.02 36.95 -22.08
C GLY A 26 -43.67 37.27 -22.69
N ARG A 27 -43.74 37.64 -23.97
CA ARG A 27 -42.80 38.46 -24.73
C ARG A 27 -42.07 39.50 -23.86
N LYS A 28 -40.73 39.55 -24.02
CA LYS A 28 -39.73 40.58 -23.63
C LYS A 28 -38.85 40.17 -22.44
N ASN A 29 -37.54 40.07 -22.71
CA ASN A 29 -36.41 39.97 -21.77
C ASN A 29 -35.72 38.60 -21.63
N HIS A 30 -35.47 37.92 -22.76
CA HIS A 30 -34.59 36.74 -22.81
C HIS A 30 -33.17 37.00 -22.27
N ARG A 31 -32.67 38.24 -22.24
CA ARG A 31 -31.28 38.55 -21.83
C ARG A 31 -31.02 38.38 -20.33
N ILE A 32 -32.05 38.41 -19.48
CA ILE A 32 -31.91 38.31 -18.02
C ILE A 32 -31.95 36.84 -17.56
N TRP A 33 -32.62 35.97 -18.32
CA TRP A 33 -32.74 34.54 -18.00
C TRP A 33 -31.43 33.75 -18.23
N TRP A 34 -30.62 34.14 -19.22
CA TRP A 34 -29.28 33.54 -19.40
C TRP A 34 -28.31 33.90 -18.27
N ALA A 35 -28.47 35.08 -17.65
CA ALA A 35 -27.59 35.52 -16.57
C ALA A 35 -27.84 34.76 -15.26
N VAL A 36 -29.08 34.33 -15.00
CA VAL A 36 -29.41 33.55 -13.79
C VAL A 36 -29.03 32.07 -13.98
N ALA A 37 -29.24 31.49 -15.16
CA ALA A 37 -28.81 30.12 -15.46
C ALA A 37 -27.29 29.95 -15.47
N ALA A 38 -26.54 30.99 -15.89
CA ALA A 38 -25.08 30.99 -15.81
C ALA A 38 -24.55 31.11 -14.36
N LEU A 39 -25.33 31.68 -13.43
CA LEU A 39 -24.91 31.86 -12.04
C LEU A 39 -25.10 30.60 -11.18
N THR A 40 -26.06 29.73 -11.50
CA THR A 40 -26.29 28.48 -10.74
C THR A 40 -25.31 27.35 -11.06
N VAL A 41 -24.66 27.39 -12.22
CA VAL A 41 -23.62 26.39 -12.60
C VAL A 41 -22.29 26.67 -11.91
N ILE A 42 -22.01 27.92 -11.52
CA ILE A 42 -20.72 28.29 -10.90
C ILE A 42 -20.62 27.84 -9.42
N VAL A 43 -21.74 27.54 -8.75
CA VAL A 43 -21.75 27.19 -7.31
C VAL A 43 -21.43 25.72 -7.02
N HIS A 44 -21.37 24.83 -8.02
CA HIS A 44 -21.07 23.40 -7.78
C HIS A 44 -19.57 23.01 -7.94
N LEU A 45 -18.68 23.98 -8.17
CA LEU A 45 -17.22 23.77 -8.21
C LEU A 45 -16.55 24.13 -6.88
N GLY A 46 -17.28 23.99 -5.77
CA GLY A 46 -16.70 23.98 -4.43
C GLY A 46 -15.95 22.68 -4.21
N GLU A 47 -14.66 22.70 -4.52
CA GLU A 47 -13.67 21.67 -4.25
C GLU A 47 -13.82 21.10 -2.82
N MET A 48 -14.44 19.92 -2.70
CA MET A 48 -14.14 19.02 -1.59
C MET A 48 -12.77 18.38 -1.85
N SER A 49 -11.72 19.20 -1.81
CA SER A 49 -10.37 18.69 -1.61
C SER A 49 -10.25 18.34 -0.13
N ALA A 50 -10.76 17.17 0.24
CA ALA A 50 -10.33 16.55 1.49
C ALA A 50 -8.82 16.36 1.35
N ALA A 51 -8.04 17.14 2.09
CA ALA A 51 -6.61 16.96 2.15
C ALA A 51 -6.35 15.50 2.52
N ALA A 52 -5.84 14.72 1.57
CA ALA A 52 -5.52 13.32 1.80
C ALA A 52 -4.57 13.27 2.99
N GLU A 53 -4.82 12.35 3.94
CA GLU A 53 -3.89 12.17 5.06
C GLU A 53 -2.48 11.95 4.49
N PRO A 54 -1.47 12.66 5.03
CA PRO A 54 -0.10 12.50 4.57
C PRO A 54 0.32 11.05 4.77
N PHE A 55 1.08 10.51 3.82
CA PHE A 55 1.65 9.19 3.95
C PHE A 55 2.56 9.14 5.18
N ASP A 56 2.20 8.29 6.14
CA ASP A 56 2.98 8.05 7.34
C ASP A 56 3.67 6.69 7.24
N LEU A 57 4.96 6.70 6.89
CA LEU A 57 5.77 5.48 6.82
C LEU A 57 5.82 4.78 8.19
N GLU A 58 5.98 5.56 9.26
CA GLU A 58 6.24 5.04 10.60
C GLU A 58 5.04 4.27 11.14
N LYS A 59 3.81 4.71 10.81
CA LYS A 59 2.59 3.94 11.09
C LYS A 59 2.66 2.50 10.60
N TYR A 60 3.13 2.26 9.36
CA TYR A 60 3.20 0.91 8.79
C TYR A 60 4.35 0.10 9.37
N LEU A 61 5.49 0.74 9.65
CA LEU A 61 6.64 0.12 10.29
C LEU A 61 6.34 -0.30 11.74
N ASP A 62 5.70 0.57 12.52
CA ASP A 62 5.40 0.33 13.93
C ASP A 62 4.30 -0.71 14.15
N THR A 63 3.49 -0.99 13.12
CA THR A 63 2.40 -1.96 13.15
C THR A 63 2.68 -3.25 12.37
N GLY A 64 3.82 -3.33 11.68
CA GLY A 64 4.18 -4.46 10.80
C GLY A 64 3.27 -4.59 9.57
N LYS A 65 2.52 -3.54 9.24
CA LYS A 65 1.55 -3.49 8.14
C LYS A 65 2.20 -3.17 6.81
N ILE A 66 3.27 -3.90 6.47
CA ILE A 66 4.19 -3.54 5.38
C ILE A 66 3.47 -3.57 4.03
N ALA A 67 2.72 -4.64 3.73
CA ALA A 67 1.97 -4.78 2.48
C ALA A 67 0.93 -3.67 2.30
N GLU A 68 0.20 -3.33 3.37
CA GLU A 68 -0.79 -2.26 3.36
C GLU A 68 -0.14 -0.88 3.15
N GLY A 69 1.06 -0.68 3.70
CA GLY A 69 1.84 0.54 3.50
C GLY A 69 2.30 0.73 2.05
N ILE A 70 2.68 -0.34 1.35
CA ILE A 70 3.03 -0.28 -0.08
C ILE A 70 1.83 0.16 -0.91
N VAL A 71 0.65 -0.43 -0.65
CA VAL A 71 -0.60 -0.06 -1.32
C VAL A 71 -0.98 1.39 -1.04
N ALA A 72 -0.85 1.84 0.22
CA ALA A 72 -1.13 3.22 0.59
C ALA A 72 -0.18 4.21 -0.09
N ALA A 73 1.12 3.87 -0.20
CA ALA A 73 2.08 4.68 -0.92
C ALA A 73 1.75 4.78 -2.42
N ASP A 74 1.31 3.68 -3.04
CA ASP A 74 0.85 3.67 -4.43
C ASP A 74 -0.36 4.59 -4.65
N GLU A 75 -1.33 4.58 -3.74
CA GLU A 75 -2.48 5.48 -3.81
C GLU A 75 -2.08 6.96 -3.70
N VAL A 76 -1.08 7.27 -2.87
CA VAL A 76 -0.56 8.64 -2.75
C VAL A 76 0.20 9.04 -4.02
N LEU A 77 1.09 8.19 -4.54
CA LEU A 77 1.87 8.47 -5.75
C LEU A 77 1.02 8.59 -7.01
N LYS A 78 -0.19 8.01 -7.07
CA LYS A 78 -1.15 8.28 -8.16
C LYS A 78 -1.57 9.76 -8.21
N ARG A 79 -1.63 10.43 -7.07
CA ARG A 79 -2.03 11.85 -6.94
C ARG A 79 -0.84 12.79 -6.99
N THR A 80 0.28 12.37 -6.39
CA THR A 80 1.53 13.13 -6.28
C THR A 80 2.69 12.30 -6.82
N PRO A 81 2.77 12.10 -8.15
CA PRO A 81 3.75 11.20 -8.75
C PRO A 81 5.19 11.62 -8.44
N ASP A 82 5.47 12.91 -8.30
CA ASP A 82 6.82 13.42 -8.05
C ASP A 82 7.18 13.50 -6.55
N ASP A 83 6.36 12.95 -5.65
CA ASP A 83 6.67 12.92 -4.22
C ASP A 83 7.78 11.91 -3.93
N GLU A 84 9.01 12.41 -3.86
CA GLU A 84 10.20 11.60 -3.56
C GLU A 84 10.19 11.00 -2.16
N THR A 85 9.54 11.65 -1.18
CA THR A 85 9.49 11.15 0.21
C THR A 85 8.60 9.91 0.30
N VAL A 86 7.43 9.96 -0.32
CA VAL A 86 6.51 8.82 -0.42
C VAL A 86 7.16 7.70 -1.23
N ARG A 87 7.83 8.04 -2.34
CA ARG A 87 8.52 7.06 -3.17
C ARG A 87 9.66 6.36 -2.43
N PHE A 88 10.45 7.12 -1.67
CA PHE A 88 11.48 6.56 -0.80
C PHE A 88 10.85 5.62 0.25
N GLY A 89 9.80 6.08 0.94
CA GLY A 89 9.07 5.27 1.92
C GLY A 89 8.51 3.98 1.33
N LYS A 90 7.94 4.02 0.12
CA LYS A 90 7.51 2.83 -0.62
C LYS A 90 8.68 1.86 -0.84
N GLY A 91 9.83 2.36 -1.28
CA GLY A 91 11.02 1.53 -1.49
C GLY A 91 11.51 0.86 -0.20
N ILE A 92 11.48 1.56 0.94
CA ILE A 92 11.79 0.94 2.24
C ILE A 92 10.82 -0.20 2.58
N LEU A 93 9.51 0.02 2.40
CA LEU A 93 8.50 -1.02 2.66
C LEU A 93 8.65 -2.21 1.71
N GLN A 94 8.92 -1.98 0.43
CA GLN A 94 9.18 -3.06 -0.53
C GLN A 94 10.39 -3.90 -0.12
N PHE A 95 11.48 -3.25 0.26
CA PHE A 95 12.68 -3.95 0.74
C PHE A 95 12.38 -4.82 1.98
N LEU A 96 11.69 -4.25 2.97
CA LEU A 96 11.33 -4.99 4.19
C LEU A 96 10.41 -6.17 3.88
N GLN A 97 9.45 -6.00 2.97
CA GLN A 97 8.59 -7.10 2.52
C GLN A 97 9.40 -8.23 1.85
N SER A 98 10.44 -7.91 1.07
CA SER A 98 11.33 -8.92 0.48
C SER A 98 12.05 -9.73 1.57
N VAL A 99 12.47 -9.06 2.64
CA VAL A 99 13.12 -9.69 3.80
C VAL A 99 12.13 -10.58 4.56
N GLU A 100 10.90 -10.12 4.78
CA GLU A 100 9.82 -10.93 5.38
C GLU A 100 9.58 -12.20 4.57
N LYS A 101 9.33 -12.09 3.26
CA LYS A 101 9.10 -13.26 2.39
C LYS A 101 10.25 -14.26 2.42
N LEU A 102 11.50 -13.78 2.40
CA LEU A 102 12.67 -14.65 2.55
C LEU A 102 12.66 -15.34 3.92
N SER A 103 12.46 -14.58 4.99
CA SER A 103 12.42 -15.10 6.37
C SER A 103 11.34 -16.18 6.53
N GLN A 104 10.14 -15.92 6.01
CA GLN A 104 9.00 -16.82 6.03
C GLN A 104 9.30 -18.12 5.27
N GLY A 105 9.97 -18.01 4.12
CA GLY A 105 10.48 -19.15 3.38
C GLY A 105 11.45 -20.00 4.21
N LEU A 106 12.40 -19.36 4.90
CA LEU A 106 13.35 -20.05 5.78
C LEU A 106 12.69 -20.65 7.02
N TYR A 107 11.67 -19.99 7.58
CA TYR A 107 10.89 -20.50 8.70
C TYR A 107 10.10 -21.75 8.31
N ARG A 108 9.39 -21.71 7.17
CA ARG A 108 8.56 -22.81 6.66
C ARG A 108 9.32 -24.13 6.53
N TYR A 109 10.53 -24.10 5.99
CA TYR A 109 11.36 -25.29 5.79
C TYR A 109 12.25 -25.64 7.00
N GLY A 110 12.28 -24.77 8.01
CA GLY A 110 13.19 -24.85 9.14
C GLY A 110 14.63 -24.54 8.74
N PRO A 111 15.41 -23.88 9.61
CA PRO A 111 16.81 -23.65 9.34
C PRO A 111 17.58 -24.98 9.34
N SER A 112 18.01 -25.45 8.17
CA SER A 112 18.98 -26.54 8.12
C SER A 112 20.28 -26.07 8.82
N GLN A 113 20.96 -26.99 9.52
CA GLN A 113 22.24 -26.70 10.19
C GLN A 113 23.25 -26.07 9.22
N GLN A 114 23.18 -26.44 7.94
CA GLN A 114 24.00 -25.91 6.85
C GLN A 114 23.54 -24.52 6.40
N ALA A 115 22.24 -24.23 6.32
CA ALA A 115 21.72 -22.90 5.96
C ALA A 115 22.17 -21.82 6.97
N ARG A 116 22.26 -22.15 8.27
CA ARG A 116 22.78 -21.25 9.31
C ARG A 116 24.25 -20.87 9.12
N GLN A 117 25.01 -21.62 8.30
CA GLN A 117 26.40 -21.28 7.99
C GLN A 117 26.51 -20.13 6.99
N LEU A 118 25.49 -19.93 6.14
CA LEU A 118 25.45 -18.84 5.17
C LEU A 118 25.21 -17.50 5.90
N PRO A 119 26.12 -16.52 5.80
CA PRO A 119 26.05 -15.28 6.59
C PRO A 119 24.75 -14.50 6.44
N PHE A 120 24.15 -14.53 5.25
CA PHE A 120 22.91 -13.82 4.91
C PHE A 120 21.63 -14.57 5.29
N LEU A 121 21.71 -15.84 5.72
CA LEU A 121 20.56 -16.62 6.19
C LEU A 121 20.52 -16.74 7.73
N ARG A 122 21.34 -15.96 8.44
CA ARG A 122 21.38 -15.94 9.92
C ARG A 122 20.34 -15.00 10.53
N LEU A 123 19.13 -15.00 9.98
CA LEU A 123 18.03 -14.29 10.61
C LEU A 123 17.65 -15.05 11.90
N PRO A 124 17.50 -14.37 13.04
CA PRO A 124 17.09 -14.98 14.30
C PRO A 124 15.59 -15.25 14.28
N VAL A 125 15.15 -16.11 13.36
CA VAL A 125 13.77 -16.58 13.30
C VAL A 125 13.62 -17.70 14.33
N GLU A 126 12.46 -17.77 14.97
CA GLU A 126 12.15 -18.89 15.85
C GLU A 126 12.21 -20.22 15.07
N SER A 127 12.48 -21.31 15.79
CA SER A 127 12.52 -22.62 15.12
C SER A 127 11.10 -23.10 14.90
N ASN A 128 10.73 -23.32 13.64
CA ASN A 128 9.48 -24.00 13.29
C ASN A 128 9.47 -25.42 13.88
N THR A 129 8.44 -25.74 14.65
CA THR A 129 8.28 -27.05 15.32
C THR A 129 7.97 -28.18 14.34
N GLU A 130 7.39 -27.85 13.18
CA GLU A 130 6.97 -28.80 12.15
C GLU A 130 7.44 -28.31 10.76
N PRO A 131 8.74 -28.40 10.45
CA PRO A 131 9.27 -27.93 9.17
C PRO A 131 8.78 -28.78 7.99
N GLU A 132 8.44 -28.10 6.90
CA GLU A 132 8.10 -28.77 5.64
C GLU A 132 9.34 -29.31 4.93
N VAL A 133 9.18 -30.39 4.16
CA VAL A 133 10.26 -30.93 3.32
C VAL A 133 10.50 -29.96 2.16
N VAL A 134 11.73 -29.50 2.02
CA VAL A 134 12.14 -28.56 0.97
C VAL A 134 12.77 -29.29 -0.22
N THR A 135 12.35 -28.94 -1.44
CA THR A 135 13.02 -29.37 -2.67
C THR A 135 13.96 -28.29 -3.21
N TYR A 136 14.81 -28.66 -4.17
CA TYR A 136 15.64 -27.67 -4.86
C TYR A 136 14.79 -26.60 -5.58
N ASP A 137 13.67 -27.00 -6.19
CA ASP A 137 12.79 -26.07 -6.91
C ASP A 137 12.15 -25.06 -5.96
N ASP A 138 11.87 -25.46 -4.72
CA ASP A 138 11.32 -24.55 -3.70
C ASP A 138 12.35 -23.51 -3.24
N LEU A 139 13.59 -23.94 -2.98
CA LEU A 139 14.69 -23.02 -2.66
C LEU A 139 14.98 -22.08 -3.83
N ARG A 140 15.01 -22.61 -5.05
CA ARG A 140 15.23 -21.82 -6.26
C ARG A 140 14.18 -20.72 -6.41
N LYS A 141 12.89 -21.08 -6.30
CA LYS A 141 11.79 -20.11 -6.36
C LYS A 141 11.89 -19.04 -5.28
N MET A 142 12.32 -19.40 -4.08
CA MET A 142 12.52 -18.44 -2.98
C MET A 142 13.57 -17.38 -3.34
N PHE A 143 14.71 -17.78 -3.90
CA PHE A 143 15.75 -16.84 -4.31
C PHE A 143 15.38 -16.05 -5.58
N GLU A 144 14.67 -16.67 -6.53
CA GLU A 144 14.11 -15.98 -7.69
C GLU A 144 13.14 -14.89 -7.24
N GLN A 145 12.24 -15.18 -6.30
CA GLN A 145 11.31 -14.20 -5.74
C GLN A 145 12.04 -13.06 -5.00
N LEU A 146 13.05 -13.38 -4.20
CA LEU A 146 13.87 -12.37 -3.53
C LEU A 146 14.53 -11.43 -4.55
N GLN A 147 15.10 -11.99 -5.62
CA GLN A 147 15.72 -11.20 -6.68
C GLN A 147 14.69 -10.28 -7.34
N GLU A 148 13.53 -10.81 -7.74
CA GLU A 148 12.47 -10.02 -8.38
C GLU A 148 11.98 -8.88 -7.47
N ASP A 149 11.79 -9.15 -6.18
CA ASP A 149 11.33 -8.13 -5.22
C ASP A 149 12.40 -7.05 -5.00
N LEU A 150 13.69 -7.41 -4.97
CA LEU A 150 14.79 -6.45 -4.86
C LEU A 150 14.95 -5.61 -6.13
N GLU A 151 14.78 -6.19 -7.33
CA GLU A 151 14.78 -5.45 -8.59
C GLU A 151 13.61 -4.43 -8.64
N ALA A 152 12.43 -4.81 -8.14
CA ALA A 152 11.29 -3.90 -8.03
C ALA A 152 11.53 -2.76 -7.03
N THR A 153 12.20 -3.08 -5.91
CA THR A 153 12.62 -2.10 -4.90
C THR A 153 13.63 -1.12 -5.49
N GLU A 154 14.67 -1.63 -6.16
CA GLU A 154 15.70 -0.82 -6.82
C GLU A 154 15.06 0.11 -7.84
N LYS A 155 14.17 -0.41 -8.70
CA LYS A 155 13.45 0.40 -9.68
C LYS A 155 12.70 1.56 -9.03
N THR A 156 12.08 1.34 -7.87
CA THR A 156 11.36 2.37 -7.13
C THR A 156 12.33 3.42 -6.55
N LEU A 157 13.39 2.98 -5.88
CA LEU A 157 14.37 3.85 -5.24
C LEU A 157 15.25 4.62 -6.25
N SER A 158 15.53 4.04 -7.42
CA SER A 158 16.34 4.66 -8.48
C SER A 158 15.75 5.98 -9.00
N LEU A 159 14.47 6.21 -8.76
CA LEU A 159 13.74 7.38 -9.20
C LEU A 159 13.77 8.53 -8.19
N VAL A 160 14.25 8.29 -6.97
CA VAL A 160 14.52 9.33 -5.96
C VAL A 160 15.84 10.01 -6.31
N LYS A 161 15.83 11.32 -6.56
CA LYS A 161 17.02 12.08 -6.99
C LYS A 161 17.52 13.06 -5.94
N GLY A 162 16.63 13.58 -5.10
CA GLY A 162 16.95 14.52 -4.05
C GLY A 162 17.34 13.90 -2.71
N GLU A 163 17.62 14.77 -1.75
CA GLU A 163 17.80 14.39 -0.35
C GLU A 163 16.43 14.21 0.32
N VAL A 164 16.17 13.01 0.84
CA VAL A 164 14.94 12.70 1.58
C VAL A 164 15.27 12.51 3.06
N LYS A 165 14.47 13.09 3.95
CA LYS A 165 14.59 12.94 5.41
C LYS A 165 13.34 12.28 5.95
N VAL A 166 13.47 11.04 6.41
CA VAL A 166 12.37 10.30 7.04
C VAL A 166 12.74 9.98 8.49
N PRO A 167 11.97 10.48 9.47
CA PRO A 167 12.13 10.04 10.85
C PRO A 167 11.66 8.58 10.95
N VAL A 168 12.55 7.69 11.40
CA VAL A 168 12.22 6.29 11.63
C VAL A 168 12.78 5.86 12.97
N ARG A 169 11.91 5.45 13.89
CA ARG A 169 12.31 4.72 15.10
C ARG A 169 12.66 3.27 14.73
N ILE A 170 13.90 3.05 14.27
CA ILE A 170 14.35 1.73 13.79
C ILE A 170 14.08 0.62 14.83
N GLY A 171 14.22 0.91 16.13
CA GLY A 171 13.96 -0.07 17.18
C GLY A 171 12.50 -0.53 17.29
N THR A 172 11.52 0.25 16.85
CA THR A 172 10.09 -0.10 16.96
C THR A 172 9.54 -0.83 15.75
N VAL A 173 10.30 -0.91 14.66
CA VAL A 173 9.92 -1.60 13.43
C VAL A 173 9.56 -3.06 13.74
N LEU A 174 8.37 -3.46 13.29
CA LEU A 174 7.82 -4.81 13.36
C LEU A 174 7.92 -5.48 11.98
N LEU A 175 8.29 -6.76 11.97
CA LEU A 175 8.36 -7.58 10.76
C LEU A 175 7.71 -8.93 11.04
N ASP A 176 6.81 -9.39 10.18
CA ASP A 176 6.22 -10.74 10.27
C ASP A 176 7.22 -11.77 9.70
N LEU A 177 8.13 -12.24 10.55
CA LEU A 177 9.25 -13.08 10.13
C LEU A 177 8.87 -14.55 10.02
N ASN A 178 7.89 -15.00 10.80
CA ASN A 178 7.39 -16.37 10.82
C ASN A 178 6.25 -16.61 9.81
N GLY A 179 5.60 -15.56 9.32
CA GLY A 179 4.55 -15.60 8.29
C GLY A 179 3.17 -15.96 8.83
N ASP A 180 2.90 -15.73 10.12
CA ASP A 180 1.61 -16.02 10.73
C ASP A 180 0.55 -14.93 10.50
N GLY A 181 0.95 -13.83 9.83
CA GLY A 181 0.11 -12.69 9.52
C GLY A 181 0.00 -11.67 10.65
N LYS A 182 0.80 -11.81 11.72
CA LYS A 182 0.87 -10.88 12.84
C LYS A 182 2.33 -10.60 13.17
N ALA A 183 2.75 -9.36 12.96
CA ALA A 183 4.05 -8.94 13.47
C ALA A 183 3.95 -8.73 14.99
N ASP A 184 4.50 -9.67 15.76
CA ASP A 184 4.42 -9.67 17.21
C ASP A 184 5.58 -8.91 17.86
N ASP A 185 5.42 -8.51 19.14
CA ASP A 185 6.43 -7.73 19.86
C ASP A 185 7.81 -8.41 19.89
N ASP A 186 7.87 -9.74 19.80
CA ASP A 186 9.10 -10.54 19.74
C ASP A 186 9.86 -10.41 18.41
N GLU A 187 9.17 -9.96 17.36
CA GLU A 187 9.70 -9.71 16.02
C GLU A 187 10.06 -8.24 15.78
N ARG A 188 10.10 -7.42 16.86
CA ARG A 188 10.67 -6.07 16.76
C ARG A 188 12.15 -6.11 16.42
N PHE A 189 12.57 -5.16 15.60
CA PHE A 189 13.95 -5.05 15.13
C PHE A 189 14.98 -5.03 16.27
N TRP A 190 14.71 -4.35 17.39
CA TRP A 190 15.64 -4.33 18.52
C TRP A 190 15.84 -5.71 19.18
N LYS A 191 14.79 -6.55 19.25
CA LYS A 191 14.88 -7.91 19.79
C LYS A 191 15.58 -8.85 18.83
N ILE A 192 15.34 -8.69 17.53
CA ILE A 192 16.08 -9.40 16.47
C ILE A 192 17.57 -9.08 16.60
N TYR A 193 17.93 -7.80 16.65
CA TYR A 193 19.32 -7.35 16.81
C TYR A 193 19.96 -7.92 18.10
N ALA A 194 19.25 -7.86 19.22
CA ALA A 194 19.73 -8.42 20.49
C ALA A 194 20.02 -9.93 20.38
N ARG A 195 19.13 -10.70 19.74
CA ARG A 195 19.32 -12.15 19.51
C ARG A 195 20.53 -12.45 18.63
N MET A 196 20.78 -11.65 17.60
CA MET A 196 21.95 -11.83 16.73
C MET A 196 23.27 -11.60 17.46
N ASN A 197 23.34 -10.57 18.31
CA ASN A 197 24.54 -10.30 19.10
C ASN A 197 24.80 -11.40 20.14
N LEU A 198 23.75 -11.97 20.73
CA LEU A 198 23.87 -13.09 21.68
C LEU A 198 24.36 -14.39 21.01
N GLN A 199 24.11 -14.58 19.71
CA GLN A 199 24.58 -15.75 18.96
C GLN A 199 26.02 -15.63 18.44
N ALA A 200 26.65 -14.46 18.60
CA ALA A 200 28.04 -14.21 18.17
C ALA A 200 29.08 -14.51 19.26
N GLU A 201 28.65 -14.80 20.49
CA GLU A 201 29.45 -15.20 21.65
C GLU A 201 29.47 -16.72 21.84
#